data_AF-C1CVH8-F1
#
_entry.id   AF-C1CVH8-F1
#
_cell.length_a   1.000
_cell.length_b   1.000
_cell.length_c   1.000
_cell.angle_alpha   90.00
_cell.angle_beta   90.00
_cell.angle_gamma   90.00
#
_symmetry.space_group_name_H-M   'P 1'
#
loop_
_entity.id
_entity.type
_entity.pdbx_description
1 polymer ?
#
loop_
_entity_poly.entity_id
_entity_poly.type
_entity_poly.pdbx_seq_one_letter_code
_entity_poly.pdbx_strand_id
1 'polypeptide(L)'
;MRVFTGLTLLGILAFLMWATGEWPALLFIWVLLVILADELGGWFGYLGLLLGGLAFFAPGGAPAQWAVIVPLVAGPLMGLLLIKHSGGPFVLPFAGLLFAGTLLATGRFGPRIDPQLTLPANVEFQRTAILAMMIGLAFSFVRQVVGIILRRRAARTRDQHRARVPVAAGQDRGTAERVPDTVAGRETVNSSANDETSGK
;
A
#
# COMPACT_ATOMS: atom_id res chain seq x y z
N MET A 1 12.55 12.40 -5.81
CA MET A 1 13.07 11.94 -4.49
C MET A 1 12.40 10.68 -3.98
N ARG A 2 11.06 10.54 -4.00
CA ARG A 2 10.36 9.35 -3.44
C ARG A 2 10.88 7.99 -3.92
N VAL A 3 11.15 7.86 -5.22
CA VAL A 3 11.68 6.61 -5.81
C VAL A 3 13.07 6.27 -5.25
N PHE A 4 13.98 7.24 -5.22
CA PHE A 4 15.32 7.03 -4.66
C PHE A 4 15.27 6.64 -3.20
N THR A 5 14.48 7.35 -2.38
CA THR A 5 14.30 7.00 -0.96
C THR A 5 13.71 5.60 -0.79
N GLY A 6 12.76 5.21 -1.64
CA GLY A 6 12.15 3.88 -1.63
C GLY A 6 13.16 2.79 -1.96
N LEU A 7 13.96 3.00 -3.01
CA LEU A 7 15.05 2.10 -3.39
C LEU A 7 16.12 2.00 -2.31
N THR A 8 16.48 3.11 -1.65
CA THR A 8 17.41 3.11 -0.52
C THR A 8 16.86 2.27 0.64
N LEU A 9 15.58 2.43 1.00
CA LEU A 9 14.94 1.62 2.03
C LEU A 9 14.90 0.13 1.68
N LEU A 10 14.61 -0.21 0.42
CA LEU A 10 14.69 -1.60 -0.04
C LEU A 10 16.11 -2.15 -0.01
N GLY A 11 17.10 -1.35 -0.41
CA GLY A 11 18.51 -1.74 -0.35
C GLY A 11 18.98 -1.98 1.08
N ILE A 12 18.59 -1.10 2.01
CA ILE A 12 18.84 -1.29 3.45
C ILE A 12 18.17 -2.57 3.95
N LEU A 13 16.89 -2.78 3.62
CA LEU A 13 16.17 -3.98 4.02
C LEU A 13 16.83 -5.25 3.46
N ALA A 14 17.17 -5.26 2.17
CA ALA A 14 17.84 -6.39 1.53
C ALA A 14 19.20 -6.68 2.19
N PHE A 15 20.00 -5.64 2.44
CA PHE A 15 21.27 -5.79 3.14
C PHE A 15 21.10 -6.37 4.55
N LEU A 16 20.11 -5.88 5.31
CA LEU A 16 19.85 -6.36 6.67
C LEU A 16 19.28 -7.78 6.69
N MET A 17 18.41 -8.14 5.73
CA MET A 17 17.89 -9.51 5.60
C MET A 17 18.98 -10.49 5.13
N TRP A 18 19.96 -10.01 4.37
CA TRP A 18 21.12 -10.81 3.96
C TRP A 18 22.13 -10.99 5.10
N ALA A 19 22.23 -10.02 6.00
CA ALA A 19 23.10 -10.10 7.17
C ALA A 19 22.59 -11.13 8.18
N THR A 20 23.51 -11.79 8.90
CA THR A 20 23.15 -12.63 10.03
C THR A 20 22.69 -11.77 11.20
N GLY A 21 21.62 -12.19 11.86
CA GLY A 21 21.08 -11.47 13.00
C GLY A 21 20.08 -12.31 13.77
N GLU A 22 19.84 -11.89 15.00
CA GLU A 22 18.79 -12.47 15.84
C GLU A 22 17.42 -12.22 15.21
N TRP A 23 16.57 -13.26 15.21
CA TRP A 23 15.26 -13.20 14.58
C TRP A 23 14.35 -12.07 15.11
N PRO A 24 14.38 -11.64 16.39
CA PRO A 24 13.55 -10.52 16.85
C PRO A 24 13.97 -9.21 16.18
N ALA A 25 15.28 -8.96 16.07
CA ALA A 25 15.78 -7.74 15.43
C ALA A 25 15.40 -7.72 13.94
N LEU A 26 15.57 -8.84 13.24
CA LEU A 26 15.21 -8.96 11.83
C LEU A 26 13.70 -8.82 11.61
N LEU A 27 12.87 -9.41 12.47
CA LEU A 27 11.41 -9.27 12.44
C LEU A 27 10.99 -7.81 12.61
N PHE A 28 11.56 -7.13 13.61
CA PHE A 28 11.27 -5.72 13.88
C PHE A 28 11.60 -4.86 12.66
N ILE A 29 12.82 -5.01 12.15
CA ILE A 29 13.34 -4.26 11.01
C ILE A 29 12.49 -4.54 9.76
N TRP A 30 12.16 -5.81 9.51
CA TRP A 30 11.39 -6.19 8.33
C TRP A 30 9.99 -5.57 8.36
N VAL A 31 9.22 -5.76 9.44
CA VAL A 31 7.87 -5.20 9.56
C VAL A 31 7.90 -3.68 9.46
N LEU A 32 8.84 -3.02 10.16
CA LEU A 32 8.96 -1.57 10.15
C LEU A 32 9.30 -1.05 8.75
N LEU A 33 10.37 -1.57 8.13
CA LEU A 33 10.85 -1.10 6.83
C LEU A 33 9.84 -1.38 5.72
N VAL A 34 9.08 -2.47 5.77
CA VAL A 34 7.99 -2.74 4.82
C VAL A 34 6.93 -1.64 4.88
N ILE A 35 6.48 -1.26 6.07
CA ILE A 35 5.45 -0.23 6.24
C ILE A 35 5.98 1.15 5.82
N LEU A 36 7.26 1.44 6.11
CA LEU A 36 7.90 2.70 5.71
C LEU A 36 8.11 2.78 4.19
N ALA A 37 8.60 1.70 3.58
CA ALA A 37 8.82 1.61 2.13
C ALA A 37 7.49 1.81 1.38
N ASP A 38 6.41 1.25 1.90
CA ASP A 38 5.06 1.41 1.35
C ASP A 38 4.62 2.89 1.21
N GLU A 39 5.05 3.79 2.12
CA GLU A 39 4.74 5.23 2.03
C GLU A 39 5.31 5.94 0.79
N LEU A 40 6.33 5.34 0.18
CA LEU A 40 7.10 5.94 -0.91
C LEU A 40 6.61 5.56 -2.30
N GLY A 41 5.60 4.68 -2.40
CA GLY A 41 5.01 4.31 -3.68
C GLY A 41 4.09 3.10 -3.68
N GLY A 42 3.75 2.51 -2.52
CA GLY A 42 2.94 1.31 -2.42
C GLY A 42 3.65 0.04 -2.87
N TRP A 43 4.08 -0.01 -4.13
CA TRP A 43 4.81 -1.15 -4.72
C TRP A 43 6.07 -1.52 -3.93
N PHE A 44 6.76 -0.53 -3.34
CA PHE A 44 7.91 -0.75 -2.46
C PHE A 44 7.55 -1.59 -1.21
N GLY A 45 6.35 -1.43 -0.65
CA GLY A 45 5.90 -2.24 0.49
C GLY A 45 5.80 -3.72 0.12
N TYR A 46 5.22 -4.02 -1.04
CA TYR A 46 5.10 -5.40 -1.54
C TYR A 46 6.46 -6.01 -1.87
N LEU A 47 7.40 -5.25 -2.46
CA LEU A 47 8.76 -5.74 -2.66
C LEU A 47 9.49 -5.96 -1.34
N GLY A 48 9.32 -5.07 -0.37
CA GLY A 48 9.86 -5.25 0.98
C GLY A 48 9.30 -6.50 1.66
N LEU A 49 8.02 -6.81 1.44
CA LEU A 49 7.40 -8.03 1.95
C LEU A 49 8.10 -9.26 1.38
N LEU A 50 8.35 -9.29 0.06
CA LEU A 50 9.10 -10.37 -0.59
C LEU A 50 10.54 -10.48 -0.08
N LEU A 51 11.20 -9.36 0.24
CA LEU A 51 12.54 -9.34 0.80
C LEU A 51 12.64 -10.02 2.17
N GLY A 52 11.54 -10.24 2.89
CA GLY A 52 11.54 -11.08 4.09
C GLY A 52 11.98 -12.52 3.81
N GLY A 53 11.76 -13.01 2.59
CA GLY A 53 12.27 -14.31 2.13
C GLY A 53 13.77 -14.32 1.86
N LEU A 54 14.44 -13.16 1.75
CA LEU A 54 15.87 -13.11 1.46
C LEU A 54 16.70 -13.70 2.60
N ALA A 55 16.22 -13.62 3.85
CA ALA A 55 16.90 -14.18 5.01
C ALA A 55 17.03 -15.72 4.96
N PHE A 56 16.27 -16.43 4.12
CA PHE A 56 16.51 -17.87 3.90
C PHE A 56 17.82 -18.16 3.16
N PHE A 57 18.35 -17.16 2.46
CA PHE A 57 19.57 -17.25 1.65
C PHE A 57 20.75 -16.53 2.31
N ALA A 58 20.59 -16.03 3.54
CA ALA A 58 21.64 -15.35 4.27
C ALA A 58 22.83 -16.30 4.54
N PRO A 59 24.08 -15.81 4.49
CA PRO A 59 25.26 -16.58 4.89
C PRO A 59 25.08 -17.05 6.34
N GLY A 60 25.28 -18.33 6.64
CA GLY A 60 25.01 -18.88 7.98
C GLY A 60 23.58 -19.43 8.18
N GLY A 61 22.73 -19.33 7.15
CA GLY A 61 21.40 -19.93 7.13
C GLY A 61 20.31 -19.01 7.67
N ALA A 62 19.06 -19.47 7.53
CA ALA A 62 17.91 -18.73 8.01
C ALA A 62 17.98 -18.53 9.54
N PRO A 63 17.58 -17.36 10.06
CA PRO A 63 17.45 -17.16 11.49
C PRO A 63 16.56 -18.23 12.12
N ALA A 64 16.80 -18.53 13.39
CA ALA A 64 15.97 -19.48 14.12
C ALA A 64 14.49 -19.11 13.96
N GLN A 65 13.66 -20.12 13.66
CA GLN A 65 12.20 -19.99 13.57
C GLN A 65 11.68 -19.14 12.38
N TRP A 66 12.56 -18.63 11.51
CA TRP A 66 12.18 -17.76 10.38
C TRP A 66 11.19 -18.42 9.41
N ALA A 67 11.29 -19.75 9.24
CA ALA A 67 10.34 -20.56 8.47
C ALA A 67 8.90 -20.46 8.96
N VAL A 68 8.70 -20.21 10.26
CA VAL A 68 7.38 -19.98 10.86
C VAL A 68 7.01 -18.50 10.82
N ILE A 69 7.96 -17.62 11.10
CA ILE A 69 7.76 -16.16 11.15
C ILE A 69 7.27 -15.62 9.82
N VAL A 70 7.92 -15.98 8.71
CA VAL A 70 7.61 -15.42 7.39
C VAL A 70 6.15 -15.63 6.99
N PRO A 71 5.60 -16.85 6.91
CA PRO A 71 4.21 -17.02 6.53
C PRO A 71 3.23 -16.41 7.54
N LEU A 72 3.57 -16.49 8.83
CA LEU A 72 2.72 -15.99 9.92
C LEU A 72 2.59 -14.47 9.92
N VAL A 73 3.66 -13.75 9.60
CA VAL A 73 3.70 -12.28 9.60
C VAL A 73 3.40 -11.73 8.21
N ALA A 74 3.83 -12.39 7.13
CA ALA A 74 3.64 -11.91 5.77
C ALA A 74 2.16 -11.81 5.39
N GLY A 75 1.33 -12.79 5.79
CA GLY A 75 -0.10 -12.78 5.49
C GLY A 75 -0.83 -11.56 6.10
N PRO A 76 -0.76 -11.35 7.43
CA PRO A 76 -1.31 -10.17 8.07
C PRO A 76 -0.69 -8.87 7.57
N LEU A 77 0.62 -8.85 7.29
CA LEU A 77 1.30 -7.67 6.75
C LEU A 77 0.80 -7.33 5.35
N MET A 78 0.60 -8.33 4.49
CA MET A 78 -0.03 -8.17 3.18
C MET A 78 -1.44 -7.59 3.32
N GLY A 79 -2.25 -8.14 4.22
CA GLY A 79 -3.59 -7.62 4.52
C GLY A 79 -3.55 -6.15 4.97
N LEU A 80 -2.61 -5.80 5.86
CA LEU A 80 -2.39 -4.42 6.31
C LEU A 80 -2.05 -3.50 5.12
N LEU A 81 -1.13 -3.91 4.23
CA LEU A 81 -0.76 -3.13 3.05
C LEU A 81 -1.95 -2.93 2.11
N LEU A 82 -2.70 -3.99 1.80
CA LEU A 82 -3.86 -3.92 0.92
C LEU A 82 -4.91 -2.94 1.45
N ILE A 83 -5.26 -3.06 2.72
CA ILE A 83 -6.27 -2.20 3.38
C ILE A 83 -5.82 -0.74 3.38
N LYS A 84 -4.53 -0.50 3.62
CA LYS A 84 -3.93 0.83 3.59
C LYS A 84 -4.00 1.47 2.20
N HIS A 85 -3.92 0.70 1.12
CA HIS A 85 -4.08 1.19 -0.26
C HIS A 85 -5.54 1.42 -0.66
N SER A 86 -6.45 0.60 -0.14
CA SER A 86 -7.88 0.73 -0.44
C SER A 86 -8.57 1.88 0.32
N GLY A 87 -7.94 2.44 1.36
CA GLY A 87 -8.59 3.31 2.34
C GLY A 87 -7.95 4.68 2.60
N GLY A 88 -8.72 5.57 3.24
CA GLY A 88 -8.22 6.82 3.82
C GLY A 88 -7.58 6.64 5.22
N PRO A 89 -7.16 7.72 5.90
CA PRO A 89 -6.47 7.66 7.20
C PRO A 89 -7.24 6.92 8.30
N PHE A 90 -8.57 6.92 8.22
CA PHE A 90 -9.42 6.23 9.19
C PHE A 90 -9.37 4.71 9.09
N VAL A 91 -8.77 4.17 8.04
CA VAL A 91 -8.63 2.71 7.86
C VAL A 91 -7.33 2.18 8.48
N LEU A 92 -6.36 3.05 8.82
CA LEU A 92 -5.11 2.65 9.47
C LEU A 92 -5.32 1.92 10.81
N PRO A 93 -6.19 2.38 11.73
CA PRO A 93 -6.45 1.65 12.98
C PRO A 93 -7.04 0.27 12.73
N PHE A 94 -7.92 0.14 11.73
CA PHE A 94 -8.50 -1.14 11.33
C PHE A 94 -7.44 -2.10 10.76
N ALA A 95 -6.55 -1.60 9.91
CA ALA A 95 -5.43 -2.39 9.39
C ALA A 95 -4.49 -2.88 10.51
N GLY A 96 -4.19 -2.00 11.47
CA GLY A 96 -3.40 -2.36 12.67
C GLY A 96 -4.09 -3.38 13.55
N LEU A 97 -5.41 -3.25 13.76
CA LEU A 97 -6.21 -4.21 14.51
C LEU A 97 -6.26 -5.57 13.83
N LEU A 98 -6.34 -5.62 12.50
CA LEU A 98 -6.30 -6.89 11.77
C LEU A 98 -4.93 -7.55 11.86
N PHE A 99 -3.85 -6.79 11.72
CA PHE A 99 -2.49 -7.32 11.89
C PHE A 99 -2.28 -7.87 13.30
N ALA A 100 -2.49 -7.04 14.33
CA ALA A 100 -2.32 -7.43 15.72
C ALA A 100 -3.30 -8.55 16.13
N GLY A 101 -4.56 -8.42 15.73
CA GLY A 101 -5.61 -9.39 16.01
C GLY A 101 -5.28 -10.76 15.43
N THR A 102 -4.73 -10.82 14.22
CA THR A 102 -4.31 -12.10 13.62
C THR A 102 -3.16 -12.72 14.39
N LEU A 103 -2.13 -11.95 14.77
CA LEU A 103 -1.00 -12.48 15.55
C LEU A 103 -1.43 -12.95 16.95
N LEU A 104 -2.25 -12.16 17.64
CA LEU A 104 -2.77 -12.49 18.96
C LEU A 104 -3.70 -13.71 18.91
N ALA A 105 -4.56 -13.80 17.89
CA ALA A 105 -5.43 -14.95 17.67
C ALA A 105 -4.58 -16.21 17.42
N THR A 106 -3.56 -16.14 16.55
CA THR A 106 -2.68 -17.29 16.32
C THR A 106 -1.89 -17.66 17.57
N GLY A 107 -1.44 -16.70 18.38
CA GLY A 107 -0.82 -16.99 19.68
C GLY A 107 -1.77 -17.65 20.68
N ARG A 108 -3.06 -17.30 20.64
CA ARG A 108 -4.07 -17.83 21.55
C ARG A 108 -4.58 -19.21 21.14
N PHE A 109 -4.78 -19.44 19.85
CA PHE A 109 -5.42 -20.62 19.29
C PHE A 109 -4.44 -21.60 18.63
N GLY A 110 -3.29 -21.14 18.14
CA GLY A 110 -2.26 -21.96 17.50
C GLY A 110 -1.82 -23.15 18.36
N PRO A 111 -1.41 -22.94 19.63
CA PRO A 111 -1.02 -24.04 20.52
C PRO A 111 -2.14 -25.04 20.84
N ARG A 112 -3.42 -24.67 20.62
CA ARG A 112 -4.55 -25.58 20.80
C ARG A 112 -4.75 -26.52 19.61
N ILE A 113 -4.33 -26.08 18.43
CA ILE A 113 -4.40 -26.85 17.19
C ILE A 113 -3.14 -27.71 17.05
N ASP A 114 -1.98 -27.11 17.31
CA ASP A 114 -0.68 -27.77 17.30
C ASP A 114 0.16 -27.33 18.52
N PRO A 115 0.33 -28.18 19.53
CA PRO A 115 1.12 -27.89 20.72
C PRO A 115 2.61 -27.60 20.44
N GLN A 116 3.14 -28.02 19.29
CA GLN A 116 4.53 -27.72 18.90
C GLN A 116 4.71 -26.28 18.42
N LEU A 117 3.61 -25.59 18.08
CA LEU A 117 3.60 -24.23 17.58
C LEU A 117 3.69 -23.21 18.73
N THR A 118 4.84 -23.15 19.40
CA THR A 118 5.05 -22.30 20.58
C THR A 118 5.40 -20.85 20.23
N LEU A 119 5.98 -20.61 19.05
CA LEU A 119 6.45 -19.29 18.64
C LEU A 119 5.38 -18.20 18.64
N PRO A 120 4.15 -18.41 18.11
CA PRO A 120 3.14 -17.36 18.08
C PRO A 120 2.64 -16.97 19.48
N ALA A 121 2.79 -17.86 20.47
CA ALA A 121 2.47 -17.61 21.86
C ALA A 121 3.61 -16.91 22.61
N ASN A 122 4.79 -16.76 21.99
CA ASN A 122 5.92 -16.05 22.58
C ASN A 122 5.64 -14.55 22.67
N VAL A 123 5.74 -14.01 23.89
CA VAL A 123 5.51 -12.59 24.19
C VAL A 123 6.51 -11.69 23.46
N GLU A 124 7.76 -12.11 23.32
CA GLU A 124 8.79 -11.37 22.59
C GLU A 124 8.45 -11.26 21.10
N PHE A 125 7.98 -12.36 20.48
CA PHE A 125 7.54 -12.35 19.08
C PHE A 125 6.38 -11.36 18.86
N GLN A 126 5.32 -11.48 19.68
CA GLN A 126 4.16 -10.60 19.59
C GLN A 126 4.53 -9.13 19.82
N ARG A 127 5.29 -8.85 20.90
CA ARG A 127 5.73 -7.50 21.23
C ARG A 127 6.55 -6.90 20.10
N THR A 128 7.50 -7.63 19.55
CA THR A 128 8.39 -7.16 18.49
C THR A 128 7.64 -6.80 17.21
N ALA A 129 6.78 -7.72 16.74
CA ALA A 129 5.98 -7.50 15.53
C ALA A 129 4.96 -6.36 15.70
N ILE A 130 4.25 -6.33 16.84
CA ILE A 130 3.23 -5.30 17.10
C ILE A 130 3.88 -3.93 17.31
N LEU A 131 5.01 -3.85 18.02
CA LEU A 131 5.73 -2.59 18.22
C LEU A 131 6.23 -2.02 16.89
N ALA A 132 6.84 -2.85 16.03
CA ALA A 132 7.28 -2.43 14.70
C ALA A 132 6.10 -1.91 13.86
N MET A 133 4.99 -2.64 13.86
CA MET A 133 3.77 -2.25 13.17
C MET A 133 3.21 -0.92 13.70
N MET A 134 3.13 -0.75 15.02
CA MET A 134 2.63 0.48 15.64
C MET A 134 3.47 1.70 15.27
N ILE A 135 4.80 1.57 15.27
CA ILE A 135 5.71 2.64 14.85
C ILE A 135 5.50 2.98 13.37
N GLY A 136 5.42 1.96 12.51
CA GLY A 136 5.17 2.14 11.08
C GLY A 136 3.85 2.86 10.82
N LEU A 137 2.76 2.43 11.44
CA LEU A 137 1.44 3.05 11.30
C LEU A 137 1.38 4.46 11.89
N ALA A 138 2.05 4.72 13.01
CA ALA A 138 2.14 6.08 13.57
C ALA A 138 2.81 7.04 12.59
N PHE A 139 3.91 6.59 11.94
CA PHE A 139 4.56 7.36 10.87
C PHE A 139 3.62 7.59 9.69
N SER A 140 2.90 6.55 9.23
CA SER A 140 1.88 6.65 8.19
C SER A 140 0.83 7.71 8.51
N PHE A 141 0.30 7.67 9.74
CA PHE A 141 -0.74 8.57 10.19
C PHE A 141 -0.26 10.02 10.18
N VAL A 142 0.90 10.31 10.75
CA VAL A 142 1.48 11.67 10.77
C VAL A 142 1.66 12.19 9.34
N ARG A 143 2.20 11.38 8.43
CA ARG A 143 2.37 11.77 7.03
C ARG A 143 1.04 12.10 6.34
N GLN A 144 0.01 11.28 6.56
CA GLN A 144 -1.31 11.49 5.97
C GLN A 144 -1.97 12.75 6.50
N VAL A 145 -1.90 13.01 7.81
CA VAL A 145 -2.42 14.23 8.46
C VAL A 145 -1.72 15.47 7.90
N VAL A 146 -0.39 15.48 7.83
CA VAL A 146 0.38 16.58 7.24
C VAL A 146 0.00 16.80 5.78
N GLY A 147 -0.14 15.73 5.01
CA GLY A 147 -0.56 15.79 3.60
C GLY A 147 -1.95 16.40 3.42
N ILE A 148 -2.90 16.08 4.29
CA ILE A 148 -4.25 16.66 4.27
C ILE A 148 -4.21 18.15 4.62
N ILE A 149 -3.46 18.54 5.65
CA ILE A 149 -3.32 19.93 6.09
C ILE A 149 -2.71 20.79 4.97
N LEU A 150 -1.63 20.33 4.35
CA LEU A 150 -0.95 21.06 3.27
C LEU A 150 -1.84 21.21 2.02
N ARG A 151 -2.58 20.16 1.64
CA ARG A 151 -3.53 20.25 0.51
C ARG A 151 -4.67 21.23 0.79
N ARG A 152 -5.22 21.23 2.01
CA ARG A 152 -6.25 22.19 2.41
C ARG A 152 -5.73 23.62 2.39
N ARG A 153 -4.48 23.86 2.81
CA ARG A 153 -3.85 25.18 2.71
C ARG A 153 -3.65 25.61 1.24
N ALA A 154 -3.13 24.72 0.39
CA ALA A 154 -2.91 25.02 -1.02
C ALA A 154 -4.23 25.28 -1.79
N ALA A 155 -5.31 24.57 -1.46
CA ALA A 155 -6.63 24.80 -2.05
C ALA A 155 -7.17 26.21 -1.71
N ARG A 156 -7.07 26.62 -0.43
CA ARG A 156 -7.48 27.96 0.01
C ARG A 156 -6.75 29.08 -0.72
N THR A 157 -5.45 28.92 -0.98
CA THR A 157 -4.67 29.92 -1.74
C THR A 157 -5.09 30.01 -3.21
N ARG A 158 -5.48 28.88 -3.83
CA ARG A 158 -5.98 28.87 -5.23
C ARG A 158 -7.35 29.52 -5.34
N ASP A 159 -8.25 29.26 -4.40
CA ASP A 159 -9.59 29.87 -4.39
C ASP A 159 -9.51 31.39 -4.19
N GLN A 160 -8.59 31.87 -3.35
CA GLN A 160 -8.31 33.30 -3.18
C GLN A 160 -7.76 33.96 -4.45
N HIS A 161 -6.92 33.27 -5.24
CA HIS A 161 -6.46 33.78 -6.53
C HIS A 161 -7.56 33.76 -7.59
N ARG A 162 -8.42 32.76 -7.62
CA ARG A 162 -9.55 32.68 -8.56
C ARG A 162 -10.62 33.74 -8.28
N ALA A 163 -10.85 34.08 -7.01
CA ALA A 163 -11.74 35.18 -6.61
C ALA A 163 -11.19 36.58 -6.92
N ARG A 164 -9.88 36.71 -7.20
CA ARG A 164 -9.22 37.98 -7.55
C ARG A 164 -9.06 38.21 -9.06
N VAL A 165 -9.40 37.25 -9.91
CA VAL A 165 -9.49 37.48 -11.36
C VAL A 165 -10.92 37.92 -11.64
N PRO A 166 -11.18 39.22 -11.90
CA PRO A 166 -12.48 39.63 -12.37
C PRO A 166 -12.72 38.92 -13.71
N VAL A 167 -13.91 38.37 -13.89
CA VAL A 167 -14.39 37.91 -15.19
C VAL A 167 -14.53 39.15 -16.10
N ALA A 168 -13.42 39.61 -16.67
CA ALA A 168 -13.39 40.58 -17.77
C ALA A 168 -13.59 39.84 -19.10
N ALA A 169 -14.61 38.99 -19.16
CA ALA A 169 -15.03 38.25 -20.34
C ALA A 169 -16.56 38.21 -20.37
N GLY A 170 -17.13 39.40 -20.52
CA GLY A 170 -18.56 39.60 -20.48
C GLY A 170 -18.97 40.96 -21.04
N GLN A 171 -18.28 41.45 -22.07
CA GLN A 171 -18.86 42.48 -22.92
C GLN A 171 -18.15 42.49 -24.28
N ASP A 172 -18.97 42.47 -25.33
CA ASP A 172 -18.68 42.86 -26.71
C ASP A 172 -18.19 41.79 -27.71
N ARG A 173 -19.15 41.02 -28.25
CA ARG A 173 -19.54 41.16 -29.67
C ARG A 173 -20.68 40.22 -30.05
N GLY A 174 -21.87 40.80 -30.17
CA GLY A 174 -22.87 40.29 -31.10
C GLY A 174 -22.51 40.74 -32.51
N THR A 175 -22.37 39.81 -33.44
CA THR A 175 -22.73 40.07 -34.85
C THR A 175 -23.24 38.76 -35.42
N ALA A 176 -24.45 38.83 -35.93
CA ALA A 176 -25.23 37.73 -36.45
C ALA A 176 -24.64 37.17 -37.75
N GLU A 177 -24.71 35.85 -37.92
CA GLU A 177 -24.94 35.28 -39.23
C GLU A 177 -25.82 34.03 -39.08
N ARG A 178 -27.12 34.21 -39.32
CA ARG A 178 -28.04 33.15 -39.72
C ARG A 178 -27.77 32.86 -41.20
N VAL A 179 -27.44 31.62 -41.54
CA VAL A 179 -27.77 31.04 -42.85
C VAL A 179 -28.30 29.61 -42.63
N PRO A 180 -29.46 29.25 -43.21
CA PRO A 180 -30.18 27.99 -42.95
C PRO A 180 -29.80 26.85 -43.89
N ASP A 181 -30.16 25.64 -43.45
CA ASP A 181 -30.53 24.40 -44.16
C ASP A 181 -29.79 23.97 -45.43
N THR A 182 -29.19 22.77 -45.42
CA THR A 182 -29.44 21.76 -46.45
C THR A 182 -29.21 20.33 -45.91
N VAL A 183 -30.21 19.52 -46.24
CA VAL A 183 -30.51 18.10 -46.00
C VAL A 183 -29.49 17.11 -46.60
N ALA A 184 -29.57 15.85 -46.14
CA ALA A 184 -29.02 14.59 -46.67
C ALA A 184 -27.67 14.14 -46.05
N GLY A 185 -27.46 12.91 -45.59
CA GLY A 185 -28.17 11.67 -45.85
C GLY A 185 -28.04 10.65 -44.71
N ARG A 186 -29.16 9.98 -44.50
CA ARG A 186 -29.34 8.70 -43.79
C ARG A 186 -29.14 7.58 -44.83
N GLU A 187 -28.83 6.36 -44.36
CA GLU A 187 -28.56 5.10 -45.09
C GLU A 187 -27.05 4.88 -45.39
N THR A 188 -26.42 3.73 -45.09
CA THR A 188 -26.77 2.30 -45.15
C THR A 188 -26.04 1.52 -44.03
N VAL A 189 -26.62 0.58 -43.27
CA VAL A 189 -26.91 -0.85 -43.55
C VAL A 189 -25.74 -1.65 -44.15
N ASN A 190 -25.09 -2.48 -43.31
CA ASN A 190 -24.63 -3.86 -43.60
C ASN A 190 -24.11 -4.45 -42.27
N SER A 191 -24.69 -5.48 -41.64
CA SER A 191 -25.03 -6.84 -42.08
C SER A 191 -23.85 -7.64 -42.62
N SER A 192 -23.33 -8.54 -41.76
CA SER A 192 -22.80 -9.89 -42.00
C SER A 192 -22.18 -10.34 -40.66
N ALA A 193 -22.76 -11.24 -39.86
CA ALA A 193 -23.04 -12.65 -40.12
C ALA A 193 -21.78 -13.41 -40.60
N ASN A 194 -21.21 -14.18 -39.67
CA ASN A 194 -20.37 -15.38 -39.81
C ASN A 194 -20.24 -15.84 -38.34
N ASP A 195 -21.04 -16.77 -37.80
CA ASP A 195 -21.37 -18.13 -38.21
C ASP A 195 -20.15 -19.05 -38.41
N GLU A 196 -20.23 -20.20 -37.72
CA GLU A 196 -19.46 -21.44 -37.89
C GLU A 196 -17.93 -21.38 -37.62
N THR A 197 -17.28 -22.25 -36.85
CA THR A 197 -17.42 -23.70 -36.57
C THR A 197 -16.42 -24.05 -35.44
N SER A 198 -16.81 -24.82 -34.41
CA SER A 198 -16.63 -26.28 -34.31
C SER A 198 -15.20 -26.79 -34.54
N GLY A 199 -14.58 -27.42 -33.53
CA GLY A 199 -13.39 -28.24 -33.79
C GLY A 199 -12.51 -28.63 -32.60
N LYS A 200 -13.02 -29.54 -31.76
CA LYS A 200 -12.28 -30.55 -30.95
C LYS A 200 -11.40 -30.10 -29.79
#